data_AF-A0A945YEC0-F1
#
_entry.id   AF-A0A945YEC0-F1
#
_cell.length_a   1.000
_cell.length_b   1.000
_cell.length_c   1.000
_cell.angle_alpha   90.00
_cell.angle_beta   90.00
_cell.angle_gamma   90.00
#
_symmetry.space_group_name_H-M   'P 1'
#
loop_
_entity.id
_entity.type
_entity.pdbx_description
1 polymer ?
#
loop_
_entity_poly.entity_id
_entity_poly.type
_entity_poly.pdbx_seq_one_letter_code
_entity_poly.pdbx_strand_id
1 'polypeptide(L)'
;MTTIAATQTPRRATKSARLVARVSPEDKLVIARAAELKGASLAEFVITEAKAAASRVMEDARLLRLSAEESQRLMGALLAPVRKSPASVVRAKKRYQKSVESDLDNR
;
A
#
# COMPACT_ATOMS: atom_id res chain seq x y z
N MET A 1 -14.35 10.52 47.23
CA MET A 1 -15.23 10.06 46.14
C MET A 1 -14.37 9.44 45.07
N THR A 2 -14.34 8.11 45.03
CA THR A 2 -13.43 7.33 44.19
C THR A 2 -14.10 7.06 42.85
N THR A 3 -13.67 7.78 41.81
CA THR A 3 -14.13 7.52 40.43
C THR A 3 -13.30 6.39 39.84
N ILE A 4 -13.98 5.30 39.48
CA ILE A 4 -13.41 4.10 38.89
C ILE A 4 -13.20 4.37 37.39
N ALA A 5 -11.96 4.28 36.92
CA ALA A 5 -11.62 4.40 35.51
C ALA A 5 -12.15 3.18 34.74
N ALA A 6 -12.97 3.42 33.71
CA ALA A 6 -13.49 2.38 32.84
C ALA A 6 -12.39 1.82 31.93
N THR A 7 -12.09 0.54 32.09
CA THR A 7 -11.20 -0.23 31.21
C THR A 7 -11.83 -0.33 29.82
N GLN A 8 -11.28 0.37 28.82
CA GLN A 8 -11.68 0.19 27.43
C GLN A 8 -11.06 -1.11 26.88
N THR A 9 -11.86 -2.17 26.82
CA THR A 9 -11.56 -3.38 26.06
C THR A 9 -11.43 -3.02 24.57
N PRO A 10 -10.33 -3.40 23.87
CA PRO A 10 -10.18 -3.10 22.45
C PRO A 10 -11.29 -3.80 21.67
N ARG A 11 -12.12 -3.03 20.96
CA ARG A 11 -13.15 -3.57 20.07
C ARG A 11 -12.44 -4.38 18.98
N ARG A 12 -12.53 -5.71 19.07
CA ARG A 12 -12.11 -6.62 18.01
C ARG A 12 -12.87 -6.23 16.75
N ALA A 13 -12.19 -5.66 15.76
CA ALA A 13 -12.82 -5.22 14.52
C ALA A 13 -13.56 -6.41 13.90
N THR A 14 -14.88 -6.29 13.77
CA THR A 14 -15.72 -7.33 13.20
C THR A 14 -15.44 -7.42 11.70
N LYS A 15 -15.27 -8.64 11.17
CA LYS A 15 -15.09 -8.89 9.73
C LYS A 15 -16.43 -8.64 9.02
N SER A 16 -16.79 -7.37 8.80
CA SER A 16 -18.08 -6.97 8.24
C SER A 16 -18.09 -6.86 6.71
N ALA A 17 -16.92 -6.61 6.10
CA ALA A 17 -16.79 -6.50 4.65
C ALA A 17 -16.78 -7.89 3.98
N ARG A 18 -17.43 -7.98 2.81
CA ARG A 18 -17.50 -9.21 1.99
C ARG A 18 -16.73 -9.04 0.70
N LEU A 19 -15.89 -10.02 0.38
CA LEU A 19 -15.24 -10.17 -0.92
C LEU A 19 -15.97 -11.25 -1.71
N VAL A 20 -16.53 -10.90 -2.86
CA VAL A 20 -17.28 -11.83 -3.72
C VAL A 20 -16.54 -11.99 -5.04
N ALA A 21 -16.23 -13.23 -5.41
CA ALA A 21 -15.65 -13.57 -6.69
C ALA A 21 -16.37 -14.80 -7.24
N ARG A 22 -16.64 -14.79 -8.55
CA ARG A 22 -17.07 -15.99 -9.29
C ARG A 22 -15.83 -16.63 -9.86
N VAL A 23 -15.73 -17.94 -9.71
CA VAL A 23 -14.61 -18.76 -10.20
C VAL A 23 -15.16 -19.93 -11.00
N SER A 24 -14.35 -20.48 -11.90
CA SER A 24 -14.73 -21.72 -12.58
C SER A 24 -14.77 -22.89 -11.59
N PRO A 25 -15.46 -23.99 -11.92
CA PRO A 25 -15.42 -25.21 -11.11
C PRO A 25 -14.00 -25.76 -10.94
N GLU A 26 -13.17 -25.66 -11.99
CA GLU A 26 -11.78 -26.11 -11.99
C GLU A 26 -10.93 -25.29 -11.01
N ASP A 27 -11.03 -23.96 -11.06
CA ASP A 27 -10.35 -23.07 -10.12
C ASP A 27 -10.76 -23.39 -8.67
N LYS A 28 -12.07 -23.62 -8.44
CA LYS A 28 -12.56 -23.96 -7.09
C LYS A 28 -11.92 -25.24 -6.57
N LEU A 29 -11.74 -26.26 -7.41
CA LEU A 29 -11.11 -27.54 -7.03
C LEU A 29 -9.64 -27.33 -6.67
N VAL A 30 -8.89 -26.61 -7.50
CA VAL A 30 -7.46 -26.33 -7.25
C VAL A 30 -7.27 -25.53 -5.97
N ILE A 31 -8.08 -24.48 -5.75
CA ILE A 31 -7.98 -23.63 -4.56
C ILE A 31 -8.40 -24.41 -3.31
N ALA A 32 -9.46 -25.24 -3.38
CA ALA A 32 -9.86 -26.10 -2.26
C ALA A 32 -8.76 -27.08 -1.88
N ARG A 33 -8.12 -27.72 -2.87
CA ARG A 33 -7.00 -28.62 -2.62
C ARG A 33 -5.81 -27.91 -1.98
N ALA A 34 -5.48 -26.71 -2.43
CA ALA A 34 -4.42 -25.91 -1.83
C ALA A 34 -4.74 -25.51 -0.38
N ALA A 35 -6.01 -25.17 -0.09
CA ALA A 35 -6.47 -24.87 1.26
C ALA A 35 -6.35 -26.08 2.20
N GLU A 36 -6.76 -27.27 1.74
CA GLU A 36 -6.59 -28.54 2.47
C GLU A 36 -5.13 -28.82 2.82
N LEU A 37 -4.22 -28.69 1.84
CA LEU A 37 -2.79 -28.91 2.04
C LEU A 37 -2.19 -27.92 3.05
N LYS A 38 -2.75 -26.72 3.14
CA LYS A 38 -2.34 -25.68 4.09
C LYS A 38 -3.02 -25.81 5.46
N GLY A 39 -3.95 -26.77 5.61
CA GLY A 39 -4.71 -26.97 6.85
C GLY A 39 -5.67 -25.82 7.17
N ALA A 40 -6.15 -25.10 6.15
CA ALA A 40 -7.02 -23.93 6.30
C ALA A 40 -8.37 -24.13 5.62
N SER A 41 -9.39 -23.40 6.08
CA SER A 41 -10.67 -23.33 5.36
C SER A 41 -10.49 -22.61 4.02
N LEU A 42 -11.33 -22.91 3.01
CA LEU A 42 -11.27 -22.27 1.69
C LEU A 42 -11.29 -20.74 1.79
N ALA A 43 -12.17 -20.18 2.63
CA ALA A 43 -12.29 -18.74 2.81
C ALA A 43 -11.04 -18.12 3.46
N GLU A 44 -10.49 -18.78 4.48
CA GLU A 44 -9.28 -18.31 5.16
C GLU A 44 -8.06 -18.39 4.25
N PHE A 45 -7.92 -19.46 3.47
CA PHE A 45 -6.89 -19.62 2.46
C PHE A 45 -6.94 -18.47 1.45
N VAL A 46 -8.12 -18.22 0.85
CA VAL A 46 -8.29 -17.14 -0.14
C VAL A 46 -7.98 -15.78 0.45
N ILE A 47 -8.47 -15.45 1.65
CA ILE A 47 -8.20 -14.15 2.29
C ILE A 47 -6.70 -13.99 2.57
N THR A 48 -6.05 -15.04 3.05
CA THR A 48 -4.63 -15.01 3.38
C THR A 48 -3.76 -14.82 2.14
N GLU A 49 -3.99 -15.61 1.10
CA GLU A 49 -3.22 -15.53 -0.14
C GLU A 49 -3.51 -14.23 -0.90
N ALA A 50 -4.76 -13.77 -0.93
CA ALA A 50 -5.10 -12.49 -1.55
C ALA A 50 -4.41 -11.32 -0.83
N LYS A 51 -4.37 -11.33 0.51
CA LYS A 51 -3.66 -10.30 1.29
C LYS A 51 -2.15 -10.34 1.04
N ALA A 52 -1.56 -11.54 0.99
CA ALA A 52 -0.14 -11.70 0.70
C ALA A 52 0.20 -11.20 -0.71
N ALA A 53 -0.62 -11.54 -1.71
CA ALA A 53 -0.46 -11.06 -3.08
C ALA A 53 -0.61 -9.53 -3.18
N ALA A 54 -1.63 -8.96 -2.54
CA ALA A 54 -1.82 -7.51 -2.49
C ALA A 54 -0.63 -6.79 -1.85
N SER A 55 -0.07 -7.34 -0.78
CA SER A 55 1.11 -6.76 -0.11
C SER A 55 2.32 -6.72 -1.05
N ARG A 56 2.58 -7.84 -1.76
CA ARG A 56 3.65 -7.90 -2.78
C ARG A 56 3.45 -6.86 -3.89
N VAL A 57 2.23 -6.74 -4.41
CA VAL A 57 1.93 -5.73 -5.45
C VAL A 57 2.17 -4.31 -4.94
N MET A 58 1.77 -4.00 -3.70
CA MET A 58 1.99 -2.68 -3.10
C MET A 58 3.46 -2.40 -2.81
N GLU A 59 4.23 -3.41 -2.42
CA GLU A 59 5.68 -3.32 -2.21
C GLU A 59 6.40 -3.11 -3.54
N ASP A 60 6.10 -3.94 -4.55
CA ASP A 60 6.68 -3.84 -5.89
C ASP A 60 6.38 -2.48 -6.54
N ALA A 61 5.18 -1.92 -6.34
CA ALA A 61 4.83 -0.59 -6.82
C ALA A 61 5.65 0.53 -6.16
N ARG A 62 6.24 0.30 -4.99
CA ARG A 62 7.09 1.27 -4.27
C ARG A 62 8.58 1.05 -4.52
N LEU A 63 8.98 -0.10 -5.05
CA LEU A 63 10.37 -0.45 -5.28
C LEU A 63 10.85 0.08 -6.63
N LEU A 64 11.70 1.10 -6.59
CA LEU A 64 12.50 1.52 -7.74
C LEU A 64 13.69 0.56 -7.90
N ARG A 65 13.59 -0.40 -8.83
CA ARG A 65 14.73 -1.24 -9.21
C ARG A 65 15.62 -0.47 -10.17
N LEU A 66 16.88 -0.28 -9.78
CA LEU A 66 17.89 0.40 -10.57
C LEU A 66 19.01 -0.57 -10.92
N SER A 67 19.49 -0.52 -12.17
CA SER A 67 20.76 -1.11 -12.56
C SER A 67 21.92 -0.49 -11.77
N ALA A 68 23.09 -1.12 -11.79
CA ALA A 68 24.28 -0.60 -11.14
C ALA A 68 24.63 0.83 -11.62
N GLU A 69 24.51 1.08 -12.93
CA GLU A 69 24.75 2.39 -13.53
C GLU A 69 23.71 3.44 -13.10
N GLU A 70 22.44 3.07 -13.06
CA GLU A 70 21.36 3.96 -12.59
C GLU A 70 21.50 4.28 -11.10
N SER A 71 21.89 3.30 -10.29
CA SER A 71 22.16 3.50 -8.87
C SER A 71 23.33 4.47 -8.64
N GLN A 72 24.43 4.31 -9.38
CA GLN A 72 25.55 5.24 -9.33
C GLN A 72 25.15 6.66 -9.75
N ARG A 73 24.36 6.79 -10.82
CA ARG A 73 23.83 8.09 -11.27
C ARG A 73 22.93 8.73 -10.22
N LEU A 74 22.03 7.96 -9.61
CA LEU A 74 21.15 8.45 -8.56
C LEU A 74 21.95 8.91 -7.34
N MET A 75 22.91 8.11 -6.87
CA MET A 75 23.77 8.48 -5.75
C MET A 75 24.60 9.73 -6.03
N GLY A 76 25.16 9.84 -7.24
CA GLY A 76 25.87 11.04 -7.68
C GLY A 76 24.96 12.28 -7.68
N ALA A 77 23.69 12.14 -8.07
CA ALA A 77 22.72 13.23 -8.02
C ALA A 77 22.30 13.61 -6.59
N LEU A 78 22.14 12.63 -5.69
CA LEU A 78 21.75 12.86 -4.30
C LEU A 78 22.85 13.51 -3.47
N LEU A 79 24.12 13.17 -3.73
CA LEU A 79 25.28 13.72 -3.02
C LEU A 79 25.78 15.04 -3.61
N ALA A 80 25.35 15.40 -4.82
CA ALA A 80 25.74 16.65 -5.45
C ALA A 80 25.11 17.86 -4.72
N PRO A 81 25.81 19.01 -4.66
CA PRO A 81 25.22 20.25 -4.18
C PRO A 81 23.94 20.60 -4.94
N VAL A 82 22.93 21.09 -4.24
CA VAL A 82 21.65 21.48 -4.84
C VAL A 82 21.87 22.56 -5.90
N ARG A 83 21.63 22.19 -7.17
CA ARG A 83 21.71 23.12 -8.29
C ARG A 83 20.43 23.94 -8.39
N LYS A 84 20.54 25.18 -8.87
CA LYS A 84 19.38 26.02 -9.17
C LYS A 84 18.49 25.29 -10.19
N SER A 85 17.21 25.14 -9.88
CA SER A 85 16.25 24.52 -10.80
C SER A 85 16.12 25.36 -12.08
N PRO A 86 15.94 24.73 -13.25
CA PRO A 86 15.69 25.45 -14.50
C PRO A 86 14.48 26.38 -14.39
N ALA A 87 14.52 27.52 -15.10
CA ALA A 87 13.43 28.50 -15.07
C ALA A 87 12.08 27.91 -15.48
N SER A 88 12.07 26.89 -16.36
CA SER A 88 10.86 26.13 -16.73
C SER A 88 10.23 25.41 -15.54
N VAL A 89 11.04 24.76 -14.69
CA VAL A 89 10.58 24.06 -13.48
C VAL A 89 10.01 25.05 -12.47
N VAL A 90 10.67 26.20 -12.28
CA VAL A 90 10.18 27.26 -11.39
C VAL A 90 8.81 27.79 -11.86
N ARG A 91 8.64 27.99 -13.17
CA ARG A 91 7.35 28.40 -13.75
C ARG A 91 6.27 27.32 -13.58
N ALA A 92 6.61 26.05 -13.77
CA ALA A 92 5.68 24.94 -13.57
C ALA A 92 5.21 24.84 -12.11
N LYS A 93 6.13 24.94 -11.14
CA LYS A 93 5.79 25.00 -9.70
C LYS A 93 4.81 26.13 -9.40
N LYS A 94 5.08 27.36 -9.90
CA LYS A 94 4.20 28.52 -9.71
C LYS A 94 2.79 28.31 -10.28
N ARG A 95 2.66 27.61 -11.42
CA ARG A 95 1.34 27.28 -11.99
C ARG A 95 0.59 26.29 -11.11
N TYR A 96 1.27 25.22 -10.68
CA TYR A 96 0.68 24.20 -9.81
C TYR A 96 0.19 24.79 -8.48
N GLN A 97 0.98 25.66 -7.85
CA GLN A 97 0.59 26.33 -6.60
C GLN A 97 -0.65 27.23 -6.74
N LYS A 98 -0.96 27.73 -7.95
CA LYS A 98 -2.18 28.53 -8.18
C LYS A 98 -3.42 27.68 -8.43
N SER A 99 -3.25 26.42 -8.83
CA SER A 99 -4.36 25.52 -9.19
C SER A 99 -4.71 24.52 -8.10
N VAL A 100 -3.88 24.40 -7.06
CA VAL A 100 -4.13 23.49 -5.94
C VAL A 100 -4.63 24.32 -4.76
N GLU A 101 -5.90 24.15 -4.43
CA GLU A 101 -6.40 24.54 -3.11
C GLU A 101 -5.78 23.57 -2.08
N SER A 102 -5.07 24.12 -1.11
CA SER A 102 -4.34 23.35 -0.12
C SER A 102 -5.31 22.79 0.91
N ASP A 103 -5.46 21.46 0.96
CA ASP A 103 -6.17 20.77 2.04
C ASP A 103 -5.54 21.01 3.43
N LEU A 104 -4.36 21.64 3.50
CA LEU A 104 -3.68 22.00 4.75
C LEU A 104 -4.08 23.38 5.30
N ASP A 105 -4.85 24.18 4.55
CA ASP A 105 -5.28 25.53 4.98
C ASP A 105 -6.62 25.52 5.74
N ASN A 106 -7.25 24.34 5.90
CA ASN A 106 -8.55 24.15 6.57
C ASN A 106 -8.43 23.55 7.99
N ARG A 107 -7.53 24.07 8.83
CA ARG A 107 -7.39 23.67 10.25
C ARG A 107 -7.72 24.80 11.21
#